data_AF-A0A366GGW4-F1
#
_entry.id   AF-A0A366GGW4-F1
#
_cell.length_a   1.000
_cell.length_b   1.000
_cell.length_c   1.000
_cell.angle_alpha   90.00
_cell.angle_beta   90.00
_cell.angle_gamma   90.00
#
_symmetry.space_group_name_H-M   'P 1'
#
loop_
_entity.id
_entity.type
_entity.pdbx_description
1 polymer ?
#
loop_
_entity_poly.entity_id
_entity_poly.type
_entity_poly.pdbx_seq_one_letter_code
_entity_poly.pdbx_strand_id
1 'polypeptide(L)' 'MKNNVKLARVKAELTQQELADVVGITRQTISLIEKGKYNPSLKLCLQICYAVNAKLDEIFWINREEFE' A
#
# COMPACT_ATOMS: atom_id res chain seq x y z
N MET A 1 -6.25 -8.98 1.47
CA MET A 1 -5.30 -8.65 0.39
C MET A 1 -3.88 -8.67 0.94
N LYS A 2 -2.99 -9.45 0.33
CA LYS A 2 -1.57 -9.44 0.65
C LYS A 2 -0.92 -8.19 0.05
N ASN A 3 0.08 -7.65 0.75
CA ASN A 3 0.79 -6.47 0.25
C ASN A 3 2.23 -6.35 0.76
N ASN A 4 3.03 -5.57 0.04
CA ASN A 4 4.42 -5.20 0.35
C ASN A 4 4.59 -3.69 0.59
N VAL A 5 3.53 -2.98 0.98
CA VAL A 5 3.53 -1.51 1.13
C VAL A 5 4.68 -1.02 2.02
N LYS A 6 4.92 -1.71 3.14
CA LYS A 6 6.01 -1.36 4.06
C LYS A 6 7.38 -1.40 3.37
N LEU A 7 7.64 -2.44 2.58
CA LEU A 7 8.91 -2.61 1.89
C LEU A 7 9.09 -1.53 0.80
N ALA A 8 8.05 -1.30 0.00
CA ALA A 8 8.07 -0.29 -1.05
C ALA A 8 8.26 1.12 -0.47
N ARG A 9 7.55 1.44 0.61
CA ARG A 9 7.68 2.72 1.32
C ARG A 9 9.10 2.95 1.85
N VAL A 10 9.71 1.94 2.49
CA VAL A 10 11.08 2.05 3.02
C VAL A 10 12.09 2.19 1.88
N LYS A 11 11.91 1.48 0.76
CA LYS A 11 12.76 1.65 -0.44
C LYS A 11 12.64 3.05 -1.06
N ALA A 12 11.49 3.68 -0.93
CA ALA A 12 11.25 5.06 -1.33
C ALA A 12 11.70 6.09 -0.26
N GLU A 13 12.35 5.65 0.82
CA GLU A 13 12.82 6.50 1.92
C GLU A 13 11.72 7.31 2.63
N LEU A 14 10.48 6.82 2.59
CA LEU A 14 9.33 7.49 3.21
C LEU A 14 9.01 6.90 4.59
N THR A 15 8.61 7.74 5.53
CA THR A 15 7.91 7.34 6.76
C THR A 15 6.44 7.05 6.48
N GLN A 16 5.75 6.39 7.41
CA GLN A 16 4.29 6.17 7.28
C GLN A 16 3.51 7.47 7.21
N GLN A 17 3.99 8.53 7.88
CA GLN A 17 3.34 9.84 7.86
C GLN A 17 3.51 10.49 6.49
N GLU A 18 4.72 10.51 5.95
CA GLU A 18 4.98 11.12 4.63
C GLU A 18 4.22 10.42 3.51
N LEU A 19 4.17 9.08 3.51
CA LEU A 19 3.35 8.36 2.53
C LEU A 19 1.86 8.70 2.68
N ALA A 20 1.37 8.83 3.92
CA ALA A 20 -0.02 9.20 4.19
C ALA A 20 -0.33 10.61 3.66
N ASP A 21 0.58 11.56 3.87
CA ASP A 21 0.45 12.93 3.41
C ASP A 21 0.44 12.99 1.87
N VAL A 22 1.32 12.25 1.21
CA VAL A 22 1.40 12.17 -0.27
C VAL A 22 0.11 11.62 -0.88
N VAL A 23 -0.48 10.57 -0.30
CA VAL A 23 -1.69 9.94 -0.85
C VAL A 23 -3.00 10.52 -0.30
N GLY A 24 -2.92 11.46 0.64
CA GLY A 24 -4.05 12.18 1.22
C GLY A 24 -4.90 11.35 2.18
N ILE A 25 -4.26 10.52 3.02
CA ILE A 25 -4.93 9.69 4.03
C ILE A 25 -4.27 9.86 5.41
N THR A 26 -4.81 9.18 6.43
CA THR A 26 -4.18 9.20 7.76
C THR A 26 -3.02 8.20 7.85
N ARG A 27 -2.02 8.51 8.69
CA ARG A 27 -0.95 7.55 9.06
C ARG A 27 -1.49 6.23 9.58
N GLN A 28 -2.61 6.27 10.31
CA GLN A 28 -3.27 5.06 10.82
C GLN A 28 -3.76 4.17 9.67
N THR A 29 -4.31 4.75 8.61
CA THR A 29 -4.72 4.03 7.41
C THR A 29 -3.53 3.31 6.76
N ILE A 30 -2.38 3.99 6.60
CA ILE A 30 -1.14 3.35 6.12
C ILE A 30 -0.73 2.19 7.04
N SER A 31 -0.76 2.38 8.36
CA SER A 31 -0.43 1.33 9.33
C SER A 31 -1.33 0.10 9.21
N LEU A 32 -2.63 0.30 8.99
CA LEU A 32 -3.58 -0.81 8.82
C LEU A 32 -3.35 -1.54 7.48
N ILE A 33 -3.04 -0.82 6.41
CA ILE A 33 -2.67 -1.41 5.11
C ILE A 33 -1.43 -2.27 5.26
N GLU A 34 -0.35 -1.75 5.83
CA GLU A 34 0.91 -2.49 6.02
C GLU A 34 0.75 -3.75 6.86
N LYS A 35 -0.23 -3.77 7.78
CA LYS A 35 -0.56 -4.93 8.61
C LYS A 35 -1.54 -5.90 7.94
N GLY A 36 -2.00 -5.60 6.71
CA GLY A 36 -3.02 -6.37 6.01
C GLY A 36 -4.41 -6.31 6.64
N LYS A 37 -4.63 -5.36 7.57
CA LYS A 37 -5.89 -5.20 8.32
C LYS A 37 -6.91 -4.29 7.63
N TYR A 38 -6.51 -3.65 6.53
CA TYR A 38 -7.37 -2.82 5.72
C TYR A 38 -7.19 -3.19 4.25
N ASN A 39 -8.30 -3.38 3.55
CA ASN A 39 -8.30 -3.61 2.11
C ASN A 39 -8.55 -2.27 1.40
N PRO A 40 -7.50 -1.58 0.91
CA PRO A 40 -7.65 -0.32 0.20
C PRO A 40 -8.43 -0.46 -1.11
N SER A 41 -9.05 0.64 -1.54
CA SER A 41 -9.64 0.71 -2.88
C SER A 41 -8.56 0.67 -3.96
N LEU A 42 -8.90 0.24 -5.18
CA LEU A 42 -7.97 0.24 -6.31
C LEU A 42 -7.34 1.62 -6.53
N LYS A 43 -8.13 2.70 -6.36
CA LYS A 43 -7.65 4.08 -6.44
C LYS A 43 -6.51 4.34 -5.45
N LEU A 44 -6.69 3.94 -4.18
CA LEU A 44 -5.67 4.13 -3.16
C LEU A 44 -4.44 3.24 -3.41
N CYS A 45 -4.63 2.01 -3.90
CA CYS A 45 -3.52 1.17 -4.32
C CYS A 45 -2.67 1.86 -5.38
N LEU A 46 -3.29 2.41 -6.43
CA LEU A 46 -2.60 3.13 -7.49
C LEU A 46 -1.89 4.39 -6.99
N GLN A 47 -2.52 5.17 -6.10
CA GLN A 47 -1.87 6.33 -5.48
C GLN A 47 -0.60 5.94 -4.71
N ILE A 48 -0.66 4.84 -3.94
CA ILE A 48 0.52 4.32 -3.24
C ILE A 48 1.60 3.88 -4.23
N CYS A 49 1.22 3.18 -5.32
CA CYS A 49 2.14 2.76 -6.37
C CYS A 49 2.90 3.94 -6.99
N TYR A 50 2.20 5.04 -7.30
CA TYR A 50 2.82 6.25 -7.83
C TYR A 50 3.73 6.93 -6.81
N ALA A 51 3.32 6.99 -5.54
CA ALA A 51 4.11 7.61 -4.48
C ALA A 51 5.45 6.92 -4.22
N VAL A 52 5.51 5.59 -4.39
CA VAL A 52 6.71 4.77 -4.12
C VAL A 52 7.41 4.30 -5.40
N ASN A 53 6.94 4.76 -6.57
CA ASN A 53 7.47 4.41 -7.89
C ASN A 53 7.61 2.88 -8.13
N ALA A 54 6.53 2.14 -7.88
CA ALA A 54 6.48 0.69 -8.12
C ALA A 54 5.13 0.29 -8.74
N LYS A 55 5.07 -0.92 -9.30
CA LYS A 55 3.87 -1.44 -9.96
C LYS A 55 2.88 -2.05 -8.96
N LEU A 56 1.63 -2.15 -9.39
CA LEU A 56 0.54 -2.69 -8.57
C LEU A 56 0.81 -4.13 -8.14
N ASP A 57 1.27 -4.98 -9.05
CA ASP A 57 1.58 -6.40 -8.82
C ASP A 57 2.81 -6.64 -7.92
N GLU A 58 3.69 -5.65 -7.80
CA GLU A 58 4.82 -5.69 -6.86
C GLU A 58 4.39 -5.37 -5.42
N ILE A 59 3.32 -4.58 -5.26
CA ILE A 59 2.86 -4.08 -3.96
C ILE A 59 1.62 -4.83 -3.46
N PHE A 60 0.67 -5.19 -4.30
CA PHE A 60 -0.64 -5.70 -3.91
C PHE A 60 -1.03 -6.93 -4.73
N TRP A 61 -1.48 -7.99 -4.06
CA TRP A 61 -1.96 -9.20 -4.73
C TRP A 61 -2.96 -9.98 -3.87
N ILE A 62 -3.71 -10.84 -4.53
CA ILE A 62 -4.65 -11.82 -3.94
C ILE A 62 -4.22 -13.19 -4.47
N ASN A 63 -4.16 -14.22 -3.62
CA ASN A 63 -3.84 -15.56 -4.11
C ASN A 63 -4.99 -16.06 -5.00
N ARG A 64 -4.71 -16.80 -6.06
CA ARG A 64 -5.77 -17.36 -6.92
C ARG A 64 -6.78 -18.20 -6.14
N GLU A 65 -6.33 -18.88 -5.10
CA GLU A 65 -7.15 -19.68 -4.18
C GLU A 65 -8.16 -18.85 -3.36
N GLU A 66 -7.96 -17.53 -3.24
CA GLU A 66 -8.90 -16.64 -2.53
C GLU A 66 -10.05 -16.14 -3.46
N PHE A 67 -10.05 -16.53 -4.74
CA PHE A 67 -11.12 -16.19 -5.70
C PHE A 67 -12.17 -17.30 -5.88
N GLU A 68 -11.96 -18.48 -5.29
CA GLU A 68 -12.93 -19.58 -5.23
C GLU A 68 -13.90 -19.41 -4.05
#